data_AF-A0A9C8Q6B0-F1
#
_entry.id   AF-A0A9C8Q6B0-F1
#
_cell.length_a   1.000
_cell.length_b   1.000
_cell.length_c   1.000
_cell.angle_alpha   90.00
_cell.angle_beta   90.00
_cell.angle_gamma   90.00
#
_symmetry.space_group_name_H-M   'P 1'
#
loop_
_entity.id
_entity.type
_entity.pdbx_description
1 polymer ?
#
loop_
_entity_poly.entity_id
_entity_poly.type
_entity_poly.pdbx_seq_one_letter_code
_entity_poly.pdbx_strand_id
1 'polypeptide(L)'
;MKSNPLSLTERTGLPDALCALVDVYPRHGWEENPAYSQLIRFWLDRHMMFRQLLDHLDKDTESALDGNQDPEIYKRKLNQLGGRLINEL
;
A
#
# COMPACT_ATOMS: atom_id res chain seq x y z
N MET A 1 -13.93 -29.32 2.87
CA MET A 1 -13.92 -27.86 3.05
C MET A 1 -13.91 -27.22 1.67
N LYS A 2 -14.82 -26.31 1.35
CA LYS A 2 -14.77 -25.58 0.06
C LYS A 2 -13.67 -24.52 0.17
N SER A 3 -12.76 -24.46 -0.80
CA SER A 3 -11.77 -23.39 -0.92
C SER A 3 -12.48 -22.04 -1.05
N ASN A 4 -12.08 -21.06 -0.24
CA ASN A 4 -12.59 -19.69 -0.34
C ASN A 4 -11.58 -18.86 -1.14
N PRO A 5 -11.81 -18.59 -2.44
CA PRO A 5 -10.86 -17.88 -3.29
C PRO A 5 -10.60 -16.42 -2.85
N LEU A 6 -11.37 -15.88 -1.90
CA LEU A 6 -11.16 -14.56 -1.31
C LEU A 6 -10.39 -14.60 0.02
N SER A 7 -10.03 -15.79 0.52
CA SER A 7 -9.26 -15.94 1.75
C SER A 7 -7.88 -15.31 1.62
N LEU A 8 -7.56 -14.32 2.46
CA LEU A 8 -6.27 -13.61 2.41
C LEU A 8 -5.07 -14.51 2.73
N THR A 9 -5.27 -15.59 3.49
CA THR A 9 -4.18 -16.51 3.90
C THR A 9 -3.79 -17.50 2.81
N GLU A 10 -4.66 -17.73 1.82
CA GLU A 10 -4.46 -18.70 0.74
C GLU A 10 -4.23 -18.03 -0.61
N ARG A 11 -4.62 -16.76 -0.73
CA ARG A 11 -4.60 -15.99 -1.96
C ARG A 11 -3.19 -15.51 -2.32
N THR A 12 -2.71 -15.87 -3.51
CA THR A 12 -1.40 -15.45 -4.06
C THR A 12 -1.44 -14.12 -4.83
N GLY A 13 -2.63 -13.60 -5.14
CA GLY A 13 -2.81 -12.35 -5.88
C GLY A 13 -4.28 -11.95 -5.96
N LEU A 14 -4.59 -10.83 -6.62
CA LEU A 14 -5.99 -10.48 -6.85
C LEU A 14 -6.66 -11.54 -7.75
N PRO A 15 -7.92 -11.94 -7.48
CA PRO A 15 -8.65 -12.86 -8.35
C PRO A 15 -8.78 -12.29 -9.77
N ASP A 16 -8.76 -13.15 -10.79
CA ASP A 16 -8.82 -12.76 -12.22
C ASP A 16 -10.00 -11.83 -12.54
N ALA A 17 -11.17 -12.08 -11.92
CA ALA A 17 -12.35 -11.23 -12.08
C ALA A 17 -12.13 -9.76 -11.65
N LEU A 18 -11.20 -9.51 -10.72
CA LEU A 18 -10.81 -8.16 -10.30
C LEU A 18 -9.66 -7.59 -11.13
N CYS A 19 -8.89 -8.44 -11.82
CA CYS A 19 -7.79 -8.03 -12.70
C CYS A 19 -8.25 -7.67 -14.12
N ALA A 20 -9.43 -8.14 -14.56
CA ALA A 20 -9.93 -7.90 -15.93
C ALA A 20 -9.92 -6.43 -16.38
N LEU A 21 -10.11 -5.48 -15.45
CA LEU A 21 -10.05 -4.05 -15.75
C LEU A 21 -8.64 -3.53 -16.03
N VAL A 22 -7.60 -4.19 -15.53
CA VAL A 22 -6.20 -3.78 -15.75
C VAL A 22 -5.80 -3.99 -17.21
N ASP A 23 -6.30 -5.06 -17.83
CA ASP A 23 -6.03 -5.36 -19.25
C ASP A 23 -6.73 -4.36 -20.18
N VAL A 24 -7.96 -3.94 -19.84
CA VAL A 24 -8.75 -3.00 -20.63
C VAL A 24 -8.30 -1.55 -20.42
N TYR A 25 -7.87 -1.21 -19.21
CA TYR A 25 -7.41 0.12 -18.83
C TYR A 25 -5.99 0.05 -18.29
N PRO A 26 -4.98 -0.17 -19.15
CA PRO A 26 -3.60 -0.22 -18.73
C PRO A 26 -3.21 1.11 -18.07
N ARG A 27 -2.37 1.05 -17.03
CA ARG A 27 -1.94 2.25 -16.27
C ARG A 27 -1.34 3.33 -17.17
N HIS A 28 -0.64 2.91 -18.22
CA HIS A 28 -0.13 3.78 -19.25
C HIS A 28 -1.30 4.46 -19.99
N GLY A 29 -1.35 5.79 -19.98
CA GLY A 29 -2.40 6.57 -20.63
C GLY A 29 -3.61 6.89 -19.74
N TRP A 30 -3.61 6.53 -18.46
CA TRP A 30 -4.67 6.94 -17.54
C TRP A 30 -4.85 8.46 -17.51
N GLU A 31 -3.76 9.22 -17.39
CA GLU A 31 -3.84 10.70 -17.34
C GLU A 31 -4.39 11.33 -18.64
N GLU A 32 -4.32 10.62 -19.76
CA GLU A 32 -4.83 11.07 -21.06
C GLU A 32 -6.31 10.71 -21.26
N ASN A 33 -6.87 9.82 -20.43
CA ASN A 33 -8.26 9.38 -20.54
C ASN A 33 -9.20 10.51 -20.04
N PRO A 34 -10.21 10.94 -20.83
CA PRO A 34 -11.15 11.98 -20.41
C PRO A 34 -11.93 11.66 -19.12
N ALA A 35 -12.08 10.38 -18.79
CA ALA A 35 -12.74 9.93 -17.56
C ALA A 35 -11.82 9.99 -16.31
N TYR A 36 -10.53 10.26 -16.49
CA TYR A 36 -9.55 10.36 -15.40
C TYR A 36 -9.72 11.66 -14.62
N SER A 37 -10.64 11.63 -13.67
CA SER A 37 -10.96 12.78 -12.83
C SER A 37 -9.91 13.04 -11.74
N GLN A 38 -9.93 14.25 -11.20
CA GLN A 38 -9.11 14.63 -10.04
C GLN A 38 -9.34 13.70 -8.83
N LEU A 39 -10.55 13.18 -8.65
CA LEU A 39 -10.87 12.26 -7.55
C LEU A 39 -10.17 10.91 -7.74
N ILE A 40 -10.11 10.40 -8.97
CA ILE A 40 -9.38 9.16 -9.28
C ILE A 40 -7.89 9.37 -8.99
N ARG A 41 -7.31 10.47 -9.48
CA ARG A 41 -5.91 10.83 -9.21
C ARG A 41 -5.62 10.89 -7.71
N PHE A 42 -6.45 11.59 -6.96
CA PHE A 42 -6.31 11.73 -5.51
C PHE A 42 -6.24 10.37 -4.79
N TRP A 43 -7.16 9.45 -5.09
CA TRP A 43 -7.16 8.14 -4.45
C TRP A 43 -5.98 7.27 -4.86
N LEU A 44 -5.55 7.35 -6.13
CA LEU A 44 -4.34 6.66 -6.58
C LEU A 44 -3.08 7.17 -5.86
N ASP A 45 -2.96 8.49 -5.69
CA ASP A 45 -1.84 9.10 -4.96
C ASP A 45 -1.88 8.71 -3.47
N ARG A 46 -3.06 8.68 -2.85
CA ARG A 46 -3.26 8.22 -1.47
C ARG A 46 -2.80 6.76 -1.30
N HIS A 47 -3.13 5.88 -2.24
CA HIS A 47 -2.65 4.49 -2.22
C HIS A 47 -1.13 4.40 -2.36
N MET A 48 -0.52 5.24 -3.19
CA MET A 48 0.95 5.28 -3.32
C MET A 48 1.62 5.79 -2.04
N MET A 49 1.07 6.83 -1.42
CA MET A 49 1.54 7.34 -0.12
C MET A 49 1.51 6.26 0.96
N PHE A 50 0.42 5.48 1.07
CA PHE A 50 0.35 4.38 2.04
C PHE A 50 1.41 3.29 1.78
N ARG A 51 1.65 2.92 0.52
CA ARG A 51 2.70 1.94 0.19
C ARG A 51 4.09 2.42 0.62
N GLN A 52 4.40 3.69 0.37
CA GLN A 52 5.68 4.28 0.78
C GLN A 52 5.82 4.36 2.30
N LEU A 53 4.74 4.69 3.01
CA LEU A 53 4.72 4.75 4.46
C LEU A 53 4.95 3.37 5.10
N LEU A 54 4.30 2.33 4.57
CA LEU A 54 4.48 0.95 5.03
C LEU A 54 5.88 0.42 4.72
N ASP A 55 6.41 0.65 3.52
CA ASP A 55 7.79 0.29 3.16
C ASP A 55 8.82 0.94 4.10
N HIS A 56 8.58 2.17 4.55
CA HIS A 56 9.45 2.82 5.53
C HIS A 56 9.36 2.17 6.92
N LEU A 57 8.14 1.86 7.37
CA LEU A 57 7.91 1.18 8.65
C LEU A 57 8.56 -0.21 8.69
N ASP A 58 8.47 -0.95 7.58
CA ASP A 58 9.08 -2.28 7.45
C ASP A 58 10.61 -2.17 7.53
N LYS A 59 11.23 -1.27 6.75
CA LYS A 59 12.68 -1.05 6.78
C LYS A 59 13.21 -0.58 8.13
N ASP A 60 12.50 0.34 8.79
CA ASP A 60 12.87 0.79 10.13
C ASP A 60 12.78 -0.36 11.15
N THR A 61 11.82 -1.28 10.97
CA THR A 61 11.65 -2.46 11.83
C THR A 61 12.76 -3.47 11.58
N GLU A 62 13.10 -3.77 10.33
CA GLU A 62 14.25 -4.62 9.98
C GLU A 62 15.55 -4.06 10.57
N SER A 63 15.82 -2.78 10.37
CA SER A 63 17.01 -2.11 10.91
C SER A 63 17.08 -2.15 12.45
N ALA A 64 15.93 -2.02 13.13
CA ALA A 64 15.85 -2.14 14.58
C ALA A 64 16.11 -3.58 15.05
N LEU A 65 15.56 -4.59 14.35
CA LEU A 65 15.77 -6.01 14.65
C LEU A 65 17.23 -6.43 14.43
N ASP A 66 17.89 -5.88 13.41
CA ASP A 66 19.30 -6.12 13.11
C ASP A 66 20.26 -5.38 14.07
N GLY A 67 19.74 -4.54 14.96
CA GLY A 67 20.54 -3.72 15.89
C GLY A 67 21.28 -2.55 15.21
N ASN A 68 20.91 -2.21 13.97
CA ASN A 68 21.49 -1.12 13.19
C ASN A 68 20.88 0.25 13.51
N GLN A 69 19.90 0.30 14.41
CA GLN A 69 19.21 1.53 14.82
C GLN A 69 19.09 1.62 16.33
N ASP A 70 19.32 2.82 16.88
CA ASP A 70 19.04 3.12 18.29
C ASP A 70 17.55 2.88 18.61
N PRO A 71 17.21 2.05 19.60
CA PRO A 71 15.83 1.75 19.99
C PRO A 71 14.98 3.00 20.28
N GLU A 72 15.56 4.07 20.84
CA GLU A 72 14.82 5.31 21.13
C GLU A 72 14.56 6.14 19.86
N ILE A 73 15.43 6.04 18.85
CA ILE A 73 15.18 6.62 17.53
C ILE A 73 14.03 5.86 16.86
N TYR A 74 14.08 4.51 16.86
CA TYR A 74 13.02 3.67 16.30
C TYR A 74 11.65 3.97 16.92
N LYS A 75 11.55 3.99 18.25
CA LYS A 75 10.29 4.28 18.96
C LYS A 75 9.67 5.61 18.56
N ARG A 76 10.48 6.66 18.38
CA ARG A 76 9.99 7.97 17.95
C ARG A 76 9.47 7.94 16.52
N LYS A 77 10.22 7.34 15.60
CA LYS A 77 9.78 7.18 14.20
C LYS A 77 8.49 6.38 14.10
N LEU A 78 8.40 5.26 14.81
CA LEU A 78 7.20 4.42 14.84
C LEU A 78 5.98 5.21 15.33
N ASN A 79 6.10 5.98 16.41
CA ASN A 79 5.00 6.83 16.88
C ASN A 79 4.58 7.89 15.84
N GLN A 80 5.55 8.52 15.16
CA GLN A 80 5.26 9.54 14.16
C GLN A 80 4.59 8.97 12.91
N LEU A 81 5.14 7.89 12.35
CA LEU A 81 4.65 7.27 11.13
C LEU A 81 3.34 6.50 11.37
N GLY A 82 3.22 5.82 12.51
CA GLY A 82 1.97 5.19 12.94
C GLY A 82 0.86 6.21 13.16
N GLY A 83 1.16 7.34 13.80
CA GLY A 83 0.20 8.45 13.95
C GLY A 83 -0.25 9.01 12.61
N ARG A 84 0.66 9.19 11.65
CA ARG A 84 0.32 9.62 10.28
C ARG A 84 -0.57 8.60 9.57
N LEU A 85 -0.29 7.31 9.70
CA LEU A 85 -1.12 6.26 9.10
C LEU A 85 -2.56 6.37 9.60
N ILE A 86 -2.76 6.47 10.91
CA ILE A 86 -4.09 6.56 11.53
C ILE A 86 -4.83 7.83 11.09
N ASN A 87 -4.14 8.96 11.00
CA ASN A 87 -4.76 10.24 10.62
C ASN A 87 -5.15 10.34 9.15
N GLU A 88 -4.56 9.51 8.28
CA GLU A 88 -4.80 9.54 6.84
C GLU A 88 -5.76 8.43 6.35
N LEU A 89 -6.25 7.56 7.25
CA LEU A 89 -7.30 6.56 6.98
C LEU A 89 -8.68 7.22 6.83
#